data_AF-A0A4Q4TSZ6-F1
#
_entry.id   AF-A0A4Q4TSZ6-F1
#
_cell.length_a   1.000
_cell.length_b   1.000
_cell.length_c   1.000
_cell.angle_alpha   90.00
_cell.angle_beta   90.00
_cell.angle_gamma   90.00
#
_symmetry.space_group_name_H-M   'P 1'
#
loop_
_entity.id
_entity.type
_entity.pdbx_description
1 polymer ?
#
loop_
_entity_poly.entity_id
_entity_poly.type
_entity_poly.pdbx_seq_one_letter_code
_entity_poly.pdbx_strand_id
1 'polypeptide(L)'
;MSDWDTVTKIGSKARGGASERETVLRGNSALNAAKRSGASIVTDKKYAVGNAAKGSASGIGQFHTKVDRSTDIIKPKTVGKEVGKAIIKGRESFQPTKTQAQLAKECNMTQQQVAQYEAGTAAPNQDHLGKMERALGIKLRGSEIGEPKFKKPEAKSTTKPAAKK
;
A
#
# COMPACT_ATOMS: atom_id res chain seq x y z
N MET A 1 37.85 -38.14 -32.04
CA MET A 1 37.56 -36.70 -32.24
C MET A 1 36.07 -36.56 -31.95
N SER A 2 35.56 -36.12 -30.79
CA SER A 2 36.02 -35.08 -29.87
C SER A 2 35.37 -35.29 -28.49
N ASP A 3 36.10 -35.87 -27.53
CA ASP A 3 35.67 -36.02 -26.12
C ASP A 3 36.34 -34.96 -25.20
N TRP A 4 37.05 -34.00 -25.79
CA TRP A 4 37.89 -33.01 -25.09
C TRP A 4 37.19 -31.66 -24.83
N ASP A 5 35.95 -31.47 -25.26
CA ASP A 5 35.22 -30.20 -25.10
C ASP A 5 34.14 -30.21 -24.00
N THR A 6 34.06 -31.26 -23.17
CA THR A 6 33.12 -31.30 -22.04
C THR A 6 33.69 -30.55 -20.83
N VAL A 7 33.85 -29.23 -20.96
CA VAL A 7 34.14 -28.36 -19.81
C VAL A 7 32.87 -28.26 -18.96
N THR A 8 32.93 -28.73 -17.71
CA THR A 8 31.85 -28.53 -16.73
C THR A 8 31.69 -27.03 -16.47
N LYS A 9 30.78 -26.38 -17.19
CA LYS A 9 30.43 -24.99 -16.95
C LYS A 9 29.60 -24.93 -15.67
N ILE A 10 30.21 -24.46 -14.59
CA ILE A 10 29.52 -24.23 -13.30
C ILE A 10 29.39 -22.72 -13.12
N GLY A 11 28.15 -22.24 -13.06
CA GLY A 11 27.85 -20.82 -12.88
C GLY A 11 26.37 -20.56 -13.11
N SER A 12 25.85 -19.45 -12.59
CA SER A 12 24.41 -19.10 -12.71
C SER A 12 23.91 -19.01 -14.16
N LYS A 13 24.81 -18.77 -15.13
CA LYS A 13 24.53 -18.73 -16.57
C LYS A 13 24.75 -20.06 -17.31
N ALA A 14 25.28 -21.09 -16.64
CA ALA A 14 25.56 -22.39 -17.23
C ALA A 14 24.37 -23.38 -17.13
N ARG A 15 23.27 -22.97 -16.50
CA ARG A 15 22.00 -23.70 -16.61
C ARG A 15 21.49 -23.54 -18.04
N GLY A 16 21.71 -24.56 -18.87
CA GLY A 16 20.98 -24.72 -20.12
C GLY A 16 19.48 -24.58 -19.85
N GLY A 17 18.83 -23.72 -20.63
CA GLY A 17 17.38 -23.48 -20.64
C GLY A 17 16.72 -23.70 -19.29
N ALA A 18 16.98 -22.82 -18.32
CA ALA A 18 16.20 -22.82 -17.09
C ALA A 18 14.72 -22.79 -17.48
N SER A 19 14.00 -23.89 -17.21
CA SER A 19 12.54 -23.91 -17.30
C SER A 19 12.05 -22.64 -16.63
N GLU A 20 11.32 -21.80 -17.36
CA GLU A 20 10.78 -20.55 -16.84
C GLU A 20 10.08 -20.88 -15.52
N ARG A 21 10.67 -20.44 -14.41
CA ARG A 21 10.02 -20.61 -13.11
C ARG A 21 8.72 -19.86 -13.19
N GLU A 22 7.65 -20.49 -12.73
CA GLU A 22 6.33 -19.87 -12.64
C GLU A 22 6.43 -18.58 -11.81
N THR A 23 6.53 -17.44 -12.49
CA THR A 23 6.53 -16.13 -11.85
C THR A 23 5.13 -15.58 -11.88
N VAL A 24 4.58 -15.26 -10.71
CA VAL A 24 3.32 -14.54 -10.60
C VAL A 24 3.43 -13.23 -11.37
N LEU A 25 2.68 -13.12 -12.47
CA LEU A 25 2.62 -11.95 -13.33
C LEU A 25 2.03 -10.77 -12.55
N ARG A 26 2.88 -9.93 -11.95
CA ARG A 26 2.46 -8.74 -11.18
C ARG A 26 2.23 -7.50 -12.04
N GLY A 27 2.41 -7.58 -13.37
CA GLY A 27 2.28 -6.43 -14.26
C GLY A 27 1.90 -6.78 -15.70
N ASN A 28 1.27 -5.81 -16.38
CA ASN A 28 0.80 -5.95 -17.77
C ASN A 28 1.94 -6.22 -18.76
N SER A 29 3.16 -5.75 -18.48
CA SER A 29 4.34 -5.99 -19.30
C SER A 29 4.71 -7.47 -19.38
N ALA A 30 4.71 -8.15 -18.24
CA ALA A 30 5.01 -9.58 -18.16
C ALA A 30 3.91 -10.43 -18.82
N LEU A 31 2.65 -10.05 -18.64
CA LEU A 31 1.51 -10.72 -19.29
C LEU A 31 1.55 -10.55 -20.83
N ASN A 32 1.90 -9.34 -21.30
CA ASN A 32 2.05 -9.08 -22.72
C ASN A 32 3.27 -9.80 -23.34
N ALA A 33 4.35 -9.98 -22.58
CA ALA A 33 5.50 -10.79 -23.02
C ALA A 33 5.09 -12.26 -23.18
N ALA A 34 4.41 -12.84 -22.18
CA ALA A 34 3.92 -14.21 -22.20
C ALA A 34 2.95 -14.47 -23.37
N LYS A 35 2.05 -13.51 -23.68
CA LYS A 35 1.16 -13.57 -24.85
C LYS A 35 1.92 -13.62 -26.19
N ARG A 36 3.04 -12.89 -26.30
CA ARG A 36 3.83 -12.82 -27.54
C ARG A 36 4.73 -14.04 -27.72
N SER A 37 5.28 -14.58 -26.64
CA SER A 37 6.12 -15.77 -26.67
C SER A 37 5.33 -17.07 -26.77
N GLY A 38 3.99 -17.02 -26.68
CA GLY A 38 3.13 -18.20 -26.68
C GLY A 38 3.23 -19.02 -25.41
N ALA A 39 3.71 -18.43 -24.31
CA ALA A 39 3.79 -19.10 -23.02
C ALA A 39 2.38 -19.42 -22.47
N SER A 40 2.27 -20.51 -21.69
CA SER A 40 1.00 -20.92 -21.09
C SER A 40 0.49 -19.88 -20.10
N ILE A 41 -0.72 -19.34 -20.34
CA ILE A 41 -1.38 -18.38 -19.45
C ILE A 41 -2.50 -19.10 -18.71
N VAL A 42 -2.34 -19.28 -17.41
CA VAL A 42 -3.42 -19.75 -16.53
C VAL A 42 -4.22 -18.54 -16.06
N THR A 43 -5.53 -18.59 -16.24
CA THR A 43 -6.46 -17.55 -15.77
C THR A 43 -7.41 -18.13 -14.74
N ASP A 44 -7.31 -17.67 -13.49
CA ASP A 44 -8.22 -18.06 -12.43
C ASP A 44 -9.16 -16.91 -12.05
N LYS A 45 -10.43 -17.25 -11.77
CA LYS A 45 -11.40 -16.32 -11.23
C LYS A 45 -11.08 -16.04 -9.76
N LYS A 46 -10.87 -14.77 -9.41
CA LYS A 46 -10.61 -14.39 -8.02
C LYS A 46 -11.84 -14.55 -7.12
N TYR A 47 -11.59 -14.94 -5.87
CA TYR A 47 -12.59 -15.26 -4.84
C TYR A 47 -13.56 -14.10 -4.51
N ALA A 48 -13.15 -12.84 -4.75
CA ALA A 48 -14.01 -11.68 -4.61
C ALA A 48 -13.97 -10.85 -5.90
N VAL A 49 -15.08 -10.89 -6.65
CA VAL A 49 -15.30 -10.10 -7.88
C VAL A 49 -16.38 -9.05 -7.63
N GLY A 50 -16.27 -7.90 -8.28
CA GLY A 50 -17.23 -6.80 -8.15
C GLY A 50 -17.18 -6.08 -6.80
N ASN A 51 -18.33 -5.58 -6.34
CA ASN A 51 -18.41 -4.71 -5.15
C ASN A 51 -17.99 -5.40 -3.83
N ALA A 52 -18.02 -6.74 -3.77
CA ALA A 52 -17.59 -7.54 -2.62
C ALA A 52 -16.06 -7.57 -2.43
N ALA A 53 -15.27 -7.21 -3.45
CA ALA A 53 -13.81 -7.19 -3.38
C ALA A 53 -13.25 -6.13 -2.41
N LYS A 54 -14.07 -5.13 -2.04
CA LYS A 54 -13.66 -3.99 -1.21
C LYS A 54 -13.14 -4.38 0.19
N GLY A 55 -13.58 -5.52 0.74
CA GLY A 55 -13.07 -6.05 2.02
C GLY A 55 -11.88 -7.02 1.89
N SER A 56 -11.77 -7.70 0.74
CA SER A 56 -10.78 -8.76 0.51
C SER A 56 -9.37 -8.19 0.27
N ALA A 57 -9.27 -7.00 -0.34
CA ALA A 57 -7.99 -6.37 -0.69
C ALA A 57 -7.16 -5.90 0.53
N SER A 58 -7.75 -5.82 1.73
CA SER A 58 -7.08 -5.31 2.93
C SER A 58 -6.32 -6.38 3.74
N GLY A 59 -6.19 -7.61 3.23
CA GLY A 59 -5.53 -8.72 3.94
C GLY A 59 -6.27 -9.22 5.18
N ILE A 60 -7.47 -8.69 5.44
CA ILE A 60 -8.31 -8.99 6.59
C ILE A 60 -8.73 -10.47 6.62
N GLY A 61 -8.94 -11.09 5.45
CA GLY A 61 -9.30 -12.52 5.35
C GLY A 61 -8.26 -13.45 5.97
N GLN A 62 -6.96 -13.18 5.79
CA GLN A 62 -5.89 -13.98 6.40
C GLN A 62 -5.90 -13.88 7.92
N PHE A 63 -6.17 -12.68 8.45
CA PHE A 63 -6.30 -12.45 9.89
C PHE A 63 -7.51 -13.18 10.46
N HIS A 64 -8.67 -13.14 9.80
CA HIS A 64 -9.85 -13.90 10.25
C HIS A 64 -9.61 -15.40 10.29
N THR A 65 -8.97 -15.99 9.28
CA THR A 65 -8.62 -17.41 9.30
C THR A 65 -7.65 -17.74 10.45
N LYS A 66 -6.73 -16.83 10.79
CA LYS A 66 -5.85 -17.02 11.96
C LYS A 66 -6.64 -16.96 13.27
N VAL A 67 -7.53 -16.00 13.41
CA VAL A 67 -8.37 -15.84 14.61
C VAL A 67 -9.28 -17.05 14.81
N ASP A 68 -9.94 -17.51 13.75
CA ASP A 68 -10.83 -18.68 13.77
C ASP A 68 -10.10 -19.98 14.19
N ARG A 69 -8.84 -20.14 13.77
CA ARG A 69 -8.01 -21.31 14.13
C ARG A 69 -7.32 -21.20 15.49
N SER A 70 -7.37 -20.05 16.15
CA SER A 70 -6.69 -19.81 17.44
C SER A 70 -7.72 -19.85 18.58
N THR A 71 -7.41 -20.57 19.65
CA THR A 71 -8.24 -20.60 20.87
C THR A 71 -7.91 -19.47 21.87
N ASP A 72 -6.91 -18.64 21.56
CA ASP A 72 -6.45 -17.53 22.39
C ASP A 72 -7.13 -16.19 22.01
N ILE A 73 -7.22 -15.25 22.96
CA ILE A 73 -7.87 -13.94 22.78
C ILE A 73 -6.94 -13.00 22.02
N ILE A 74 -7.09 -12.94 20.70
CA ILE A 74 -6.29 -12.04 19.84
C ILE A 74 -6.86 -10.62 19.87
N LYS A 75 -6.11 -9.68 20.43
CA LYS A 75 -6.47 -8.25 20.43
C LYS A 75 -6.60 -7.71 18.99
N PRO A 76 -7.72 -7.06 18.63
CA PRO A 76 -7.88 -6.41 17.34
C PRO A 76 -6.83 -5.32 17.12
N LYS A 77 -6.27 -5.25 15.91
CA LYS A 77 -5.35 -4.17 15.53
C LYS A 77 -6.13 -2.86 15.47
N THR A 78 -5.57 -1.81 16.05
CA THR A 78 -6.12 -0.44 15.99
C THR A 78 -5.16 0.51 15.28
N VAL A 79 -5.66 1.66 14.81
CA VAL A 79 -4.85 2.68 14.13
C VAL A 79 -3.84 3.39 15.05
N GLY A 80 -4.06 3.34 16.37
CA GLY A 80 -3.16 3.93 17.36
C GLY A 80 -3.39 5.42 17.59
N LYS A 81 -2.86 5.93 18.71
CA LYS A 81 -3.08 7.31 19.18
C LYS A 81 -2.34 8.37 18.35
N GLU A 82 -1.23 7.99 17.72
CA GLU A 82 -0.43 8.92 16.91
C GLU A 82 -1.19 9.38 15.65
N VAL A 83 -1.80 8.44 14.94
CA VAL A 83 -2.69 8.71 13.80
C VAL A 83 -3.87 9.59 14.24
N GLY A 84 -4.48 9.28 15.39
CA GLY A 84 -5.58 10.06 15.94
C GLY A 84 -5.21 11.52 16.21
N LYS A 85 -4.05 11.75 16.85
CA LYS A 85 -3.51 13.11 17.07
C LYS A 85 -3.22 13.84 15.76
N ALA A 86 -2.68 13.13 14.77
CA ALA A 86 -2.40 13.72 13.46
C ALA A 86 -3.69 14.17 12.74
N ILE A 87 -4.77 13.40 12.84
CA ILE A 87 -6.08 13.78 12.28
C ILE A 87 -6.63 15.04 12.94
N ILE A 88 -6.58 15.12 14.28
CA ILE A 88 -7.03 16.29 15.04
C ILE A 88 -6.26 17.55 14.59
N LYS A 89 -4.92 17.49 14.61
CA LYS A 89 -4.06 18.60 14.16
C LYS A 89 -4.33 18.98 12.70
N GLY A 90 -4.51 17.97 11.84
CA GLY A 90 -4.84 18.15 10.43
C GLY A 90 -6.14 18.93 10.26
N ARG A 91 -7.19 18.64 11.05
CA ARG A 91 -8.48 19.35 11.01
C ARG A 91 -8.39 20.79 11.53
N GLU A 92 -7.63 21.00 12.60
CA GLU A 92 -7.39 22.31 13.22
C GLU A 92 -6.58 23.24 12.30
N SER A 93 -5.73 22.68 11.44
CA SER A 93 -4.89 23.45 10.51
C SER A 93 -5.67 24.07 9.33
N PHE A 94 -6.91 23.66 9.08
CA PHE A 94 -7.77 24.29 8.07
C PHE A 94 -8.43 25.57 8.61
N GLN A 95 -8.59 26.57 7.73
CA GLN A 95 -9.38 27.77 7.99
C GLN A 95 -10.54 27.84 7.00
N PRO A 96 -11.82 27.81 7.44
CA PRO A 96 -12.28 27.55 8.81
C PRO A 96 -11.99 26.12 9.29
N THR A 97 -11.91 25.92 10.61
CA THR A 97 -11.62 24.62 11.23
C THR A 97 -12.58 23.55 10.73
N LYS A 98 -12.02 22.45 10.20
CA LYS A 98 -12.83 21.38 9.61
C LYS A 98 -13.52 20.59 10.72
N THR A 99 -14.85 20.58 10.76
CA THR A 99 -15.59 19.81 11.77
C THR A 99 -15.54 18.30 11.46
N GLN A 100 -15.80 17.44 12.46
CA GLN A 100 -15.85 15.98 12.24
C GLN A 100 -16.90 15.64 11.19
N ALA A 101 -18.05 16.32 11.23
CA ALA A 101 -19.14 16.14 10.27
C ALA A 101 -18.75 16.52 8.85
N GLN A 102 -18.00 17.63 8.67
CA GLN A 102 -17.50 18.05 7.37
C GLN A 102 -16.47 17.06 6.80
N LEU A 103 -15.51 16.62 7.62
CA LEU A 103 -14.55 15.60 7.23
C LEU A 103 -15.25 14.27 6.88
N ALA A 104 -16.26 13.90 7.66
CA ALA A 104 -17.03 12.69 7.46
C ALA A 104 -17.77 12.71 6.11
N LYS A 105 -18.42 13.84 5.78
CA LYS A 105 -19.12 14.04 4.50
C LYS A 105 -18.17 13.92 3.31
N GLU A 106 -16.98 14.52 3.38
CA GLU A 106 -15.98 14.45 2.30
C GLU A 106 -15.37 13.05 2.14
N CYS A 107 -15.14 12.36 3.27
CA CYS A 107 -14.57 11.01 3.26
C CYS A 107 -15.63 9.90 3.09
N ASN A 108 -16.90 10.25 2.86
CA ASN A 108 -18.03 9.32 2.75
C ASN A 108 -18.10 8.33 3.92
N MET A 109 -18.05 8.87 5.14
CA MET A 109 -18.08 8.13 6.40
C MET A 109 -19.02 8.83 7.39
N THR A 110 -19.26 8.22 8.55
CA THR A 110 -20.08 8.82 9.60
C THR A 110 -19.21 9.64 10.57
N GLN A 111 -19.82 10.61 11.25
CA GLN A 111 -19.14 11.39 12.28
C GLN A 111 -18.58 10.50 13.41
N GLN A 112 -19.33 9.46 13.80
CA GLN A 112 -18.88 8.50 14.81
C GLN A 112 -17.62 7.74 14.36
N GLN A 113 -17.54 7.36 13.08
CA GLN A 113 -16.34 6.71 12.55
C GLN A 113 -15.14 7.65 12.65
N VAL A 114 -15.25 8.91 12.23
CA VAL A 114 -14.17 9.91 12.37
C VAL A 114 -13.71 10.03 13.83
N ALA A 115 -14.65 10.15 14.77
CA ALA A 115 -14.32 10.23 16.20
C ALA A 115 -13.55 9.00 16.71
N GLN A 116 -13.87 7.79 16.23
CA GLN A 116 -13.13 6.57 16.59
C GLN A 116 -11.70 6.55 16.02
N TYR A 117 -11.49 7.12 14.82
CA TYR A 117 -10.16 7.27 14.25
C TYR A 117 -9.33 8.31 15.03
N GLU A 118 -9.93 9.43 15.42
CA GLU A 118 -9.30 10.45 16.27
C GLU A 118 -8.94 9.92 17.66
N ALA A 119 -9.79 9.04 18.23
CA ALA A 119 -9.51 8.34 19.49
C ALA A 119 -8.44 7.24 19.36
N GLY A 120 -8.12 6.80 18.14
CA GLY A 120 -7.14 5.73 17.88
C GLY A 120 -7.65 4.31 18.14
N THR A 121 -8.97 4.14 18.34
CA THR A 121 -9.61 2.85 18.67
C THR A 121 -10.15 2.13 17.43
N ALA A 122 -10.32 2.85 16.32
CA ALA A 122 -10.82 2.28 15.07
C ALA A 122 -9.89 1.19 14.50
N ALA A 123 -10.50 0.20 13.84
CA ALA A 123 -9.78 -0.78 13.04
C ALA A 123 -9.14 -0.10 11.81
N PRO A 124 -7.88 -0.41 11.46
CA PRO A 124 -7.22 0.19 10.30
C PRO A 124 -7.89 -0.20 8.97
N ASN A 125 -8.67 0.71 8.40
CA ASN A 125 -9.20 0.59 7.04
C ASN A 125 -8.41 1.49 6.08
N GLN A 126 -7.74 0.86 5.12
CA GLN A 126 -6.85 1.54 4.17
C GLN A 126 -7.59 2.49 3.22
N ASP A 127 -8.85 2.22 2.89
CA ASP A 127 -9.66 3.12 2.06
C ASP A 127 -10.02 4.40 2.82
N HIS A 128 -10.46 4.25 4.07
CA HIS A 128 -10.82 5.37 4.93
C HIS A 128 -9.61 6.26 5.24
N LEU A 129 -8.49 5.64 5.63
CA LEU A 129 -7.24 6.37 5.85
C LEU A 129 -6.77 7.08 4.57
N GLY A 130 -6.84 6.40 3.41
CA GLY A 130 -6.49 7.00 2.13
C GLY A 130 -7.33 8.23 1.75
N LYS A 131 -8.62 8.23 2.07
CA LYS A 131 -9.53 9.37 1.88
C LYS A 131 -9.23 10.50 2.86
N MET A 132 -9.08 10.21 4.15
CA MET A 132 -8.73 11.23 5.16
C MET A 132 -7.40 11.91 4.85
N GLU A 133 -6.40 11.15 4.43
CA GLU A 133 -5.09 11.69 4.03
C GLU A 133 -5.21 12.70 2.86
N ARG A 134 -6.11 12.46 1.91
CA ARG A 134 -6.34 13.40 0.79
C ARG A 134 -7.12 14.63 1.27
N ALA A 135 -8.17 14.43 2.06
CA ALA A 135 -9.02 15.48 2.58
C ALA A 135 -8.30 16.43 3.58
N LEU A 136 -7.29 15.91 4.29
CA LEU A 136 -6.49 16.66 5.25
C LEU A 136 -5.11 17.06 4.73
N GLY A 137 -4.68 16.51 3.59
CA GLY A 137 -3.37 16.79 3.01
C GLY A 137 -2.18 16.24 3.79
N ILE A 138 -2.39 15.36 4.77
CA ILE A 138 -1.36 14.74 5.62
C ILE A 138 -1.27 13.23 5.39
N LYS A 139 -0.13 12.63 5.69
CA LYS A 139 0.07 11.18 5.72
C LYS A 139 -0.43 10.62 7.05
N LEU A 140 -1.23 9.55 7.00
CA LEU A 140 -1.80 8.86 8.16
C LEU A 140 -1.38 7.39 8.19
N ARG A 141 -0.45 7.00 7.30
CA ARG A 141 0.02 5.64 7.08
C ARG A 141 1.53 5.63 6.84
N GLY A 142 2.17 4.52 7.18
CA GLY A 142 3.61 4.35 7.04
C GLY A 142 4.39 5.01 8.18
N SER A 143 5.65 5.35 7.91
CA SER A 143 6.61 5.81 8.94
C SER A 143 6.60 7.32 9.19
N GLU A 144 5.98 8.11 8.32
CA GLU A 144 5.99 9.57 8.34
C GLU A 144 4.59 10.12 8.65
N ILE A 145 4.05 9.80 9.83
CA ILE A 145 2.69 10.20 10.22
C ILE A 145 2.63 11.70 10.52
N GLY A 146 1.66 12.41 9.93
CA GLY A 146 1.45 13.84 10.13
C GLY A 146 2.20 14.75 9.15
N GLU A 147 3.09 14.20 8.33
CA GLU A 147 3.75 14.96 7.26
C GLU A 147 2.80 15.30 6.10
N PRO A 148 3.06 16.37 5.33
CA PRO A 148 2.28 16.68 4.14
C PRO A 148 2.34 15.52 3.12
N LYS A 149 1.16 15.08 2.68
CA LYS A 149 0.99 14.01 1.68
C LYS A 149 1.52 14.42 0.31
N PHE A 150 1.26 15.66 -0.07
CA PHE A 150 1.78 16.25 -1.30
C PHE A 150 2.96 17.14 -0.92
N LYS A 151 4.18 16.69 -1.20
CA LYS A 151 5.31 17.63 -1.26
C LYS A 151 4.99 18.59 -2.40
N LYS A 152 4.65 19.86 -2.07
CA LYS A 152 4.61 20.93 -3.07
C LYS A 152 5.95 20.87 -3.80
N PRO A 153 6.01 20.85 -5.14
CA PRO A 153 7.30 20.94 -5.82
C PRO A 153 7.90 22.28 -5.42
N GLU A 154 8.92 22.24 -4.56
CA GLU A 154 9.67 23.44 -4.20
C GLU A 154 10.32 23.95 -5.48
N ALA A 155 10.01 25.19 -5.85
CA ALA A 155 10.77 25.93 -6.82
C ALA A 155 12.23 25.92 -6.36
N LYS A 156 13.14 25.40 -7.19
CA LYS A 156 14.58 25.35 -6.95
C LYS A 156 15.05 26.72 -6.46
N SER A 157 15.43 26.83 -5.18
CA SER A 157 16.13 27.99 -4.65
C SER A 157 17.53 28.00 -5.25
N THR A 158 17.77 28.97 -6.14
CA THR A 158 19.07 29.23 -6.76
C THR A 158 20.04 29.75 -5.70
N THR A 159 20.84 28.88 -5.10
CA THR A 159 22.07 29.30 -4.41
C THR A 159 23.23 29.20 -5.39
N LYS A 160 23.54 30.35 -6.02
CA LYS A 160 24.76 30.57 -6.80
C LYS A 160 25.97 30.33 -5.88
N PRO A 161 26.94 29.44 -6.20
CA PRO A 161 28.12 29.28 -5.38
C PRO A 161 28.99 30.54 -5.52
N ALA A 162 29.25 31.19 -4.39
CA ALA A 162 30.16 32.32 -4.29
C ALA A 162 31.57 31.89 -4.74
N ALA A 163 32.16 32.69 -5.63
CA ALA A 163 33.52 32.51 -6.13
C ALA A 163 34.53 32.61 -4.97
N LYS A 164 35.39 31.60 -4.84
CA LYS A 164 36.60 31.68 -4.02
C LYS A 164 37.62 32.59 -4.71
N LYS A 165 38.12 33.54 -3.93
CA LYS A 165 39.31 34.35 -4.21
C LYS A 165 40.56 33.56 -3.81
#